data_AF-A0A1J4WSN9-F1
#
_entry.id   AF-A0A1J4WSN9-F1
#
_cell.length_a   1.000
_cell.length_b   1.000
_cell.length_c   1.000
_cell.angle_alpha   90.00
_cell.angle_beta   90.00
_cell.angle_gamma   90.00
#
_symmetry.space_group_name_H-M   'P 1'
#
loop_
_entity.id
_entity.type
_entity.pdbx_description
1 polymer ?
#
loop_
_entity_poly.entity_id
_entity_poly.type
_entity_poly.pdbx_seq_one_letter_code
_entity_poly.pdbx_strand_id
1 'polypeptide(L)'
;MKSIKRLFKKLKYLIIILPFIGLVIFLPAVARAADIGNCSDYAWAEKFGYISFSGAGATPDYGVTVASAGLTGYAWSEKTGWINFDDAGDLYAVTNDGAGNLSGYGWSEKIGYISFDDTSANNFYQVLIDGSGNFSGYAWSEKLGYINMNDVGALYGVTTTWLPITAPTVTTQEPTDKATTTVTAHGNITNTGGATVTTRGFKYGLTQTDTWDAHEDGSFNTGAFSLPITGLTKGTTYYVRSYAINSQGTGYGAYVQFTTTIQSDEIIFRRDVILDKDVILR
;
A
#
# COMPACT_ATOMS: atom_id res chain seq x y z
N MET A 1 -87.99 -2.04 39.93
CA MET A 1 -86.58 -1.62 39.94
C MET A 1 -85.68 -2.74 40.47
N LYS A 2 -85.28 -3.71 39.62
CA LYS A 2 -84.15 -4.67 39.85
C LYS A 2 -83.97 -5.63 38.66
N SER A 3 -84.00 -5.09 37.45
CA SER A 3 -83.35 -5.66 36.27
C SER A 3 -82.29 -4.63 35.85
N ILE A 4 -81.10 -5.05 35.38
CA ILE A 4 -79.89 -4.21 35.05
C ILE A 4 -78.74 -4.23 36.10
N LYS A 5 -78.62 -5.24 36.97
CA LYS A 5 -77.32 -5.52 37.65
C LYS A 5 -76.87 -6.98 37.53
N ARG A 6 -77.15 -7.57 36.36
CA ARG A 6 -76.18 -8.47 35.69
C ARG A 6 -74.92 -7.63 35.45
N LEU A 7 -73.74 -8.07 35.87
CA LEU A 7 -72.61 -8.24 34.93
C LEU A 7 -71.29 -8.74 35.55
N PHE A 8 -71.01 -8.66 36.85
CA PHE A 8 -69.61 -8.78 37.31
C PHE A 8 -69.32 -9.69 38.52
N LYS A 9 -69.90 -10.90 38.62
CA LYS A 9 -69.53 -11.76 39.78
C LYS A 9 -69.55 -13.27 39.61
N LYS A 10 -69.20 -13.79 38.43
CA LYS A 10 -68.83 -15.21 38.27
C LYS A 10 -67.57 -15.35 37.42
N LEU A 11 -66.49 -14.84 38.01
CA LEU A 11 -65.11 -15.13 37.66
C LEU A 11 -64.77 -16.50 38.25
N LYS A 12 -64.83 -17.57 37.45
CA LYS A 12 -64.14 -18.86 37.71
C LYS A 12 -64.27 -19.74 36.46
N TYR A 13 -63.12 -20.15 35.94
CA TYR A 13 -62.88 -21.03 34.78
C TYR A 13 -63.06 -20.39 33.40
N LEU A 14 -61.97 -19.88 32.82
CA LEU A 14 -61.28 -20.60 31.73
C LEU A 14 -59.89 -19.99 31.50
N ILE A 15 -58.89 -20.86 31.60
CA ILE A 15 -57.50 -20.61 31.25
C ILE A 15 -57.43 -20.32 29.74
N ILE A 16 -57.02 -19.11 29.37
CA ILE A 16 -56.43 -18.84 28.05
C ILE A 16 -55.15 -18.06 28.33
N ILE A 17 -54.04 -18.78 28.30
CA ILE A 17 -52.70 -18.20 28.20
C ILE A 17 -52.61 -17.63 26.79
N LEU A 18 -52.79 -16.33 26.63
CA LEU A 18 -52.34 -15.64 25.42
C LEU A 18 -50.82 -15.49 25.52
N PRO A 19 -50.01 -15.97 24.55
CA PRO A 19 -48.64 -15.52 24.49
C PRO A 19 -48.71 -14.05 24.08
N PHE A 20 -48.27 -13.17 24.97
CA PHE A 20 -47.95 -11.79 24.63
C PHE A 20 -46.72 -11.88 23.71
N ILE A 21 -46.94 -12.15 22.43
CA ILE A 21 -45.92 -11.97 21.39
C ILE A 21 -45.70 -10.47 21.37
N GLY A 22 -44.70 -10.01 22.12
CA GLY A 22 -44.13 -8.71 21.92
C GLY A 22 -43.72 -8.64 20.46
N LEU A 23 -44.41 -7.80 19.69
CA LEU A 23 -43.93 -7.38 18.39
C LEU A 23 -42.60 -6.67 18.66
N VAL A 24 -41.50 -7.42 18.62
CA VAL A 24 -40.17 -6.86 18.54
C VAL A 24 -40.14 -6.22 17.16
N ILE A 25 -40.47 -4.94 17.12
CA ILE A 25 -40.17 -4.10 15.97
C ILE A 25 -38.66 -4.06 15.92
N PHE A 26 -38.06 -4.95 15.14
CA PHE A 26 -36.75 -4.72 14.57
C PHE A 26 -36.93 -3.51 13.67
N LEU A 27 -36.71 -2.31 14.23
CA LEU A 27 -36.37 -1.19 13.39
C LEU A 27 -35.10 -1.63 12.65
N PRO A 28 -35.04 -1.54 11.30
CA PRO A 28 -33.76 -1.73 10.63
C PRO A 28 -32.80 -0.78 11.34
N ALA A 29 -31.66 -1.32 11.78
CA ALA A 29 -30.58 -0.46 12.22
C ALA A 29 -30.29 0.44 11.01
N VAL A 30 -30.71 1.70 11.09
CA VAL A 30 -30.30 2.68 10.09
C VAL A 30 -28.80 2.75 10.32
N ALA A 31 -28.03 2.12 9.44
CA ALA A 31 -26.58 2.28 9.40
C ALA A 31 -26.35 3.78 9.26
N ARG A 32 -26.03 4.44 10.38
CA ARG A 32 -25.73 5.86 10.39
C ARG A 32 -24.27 5.93 10.01
N ALA A 33 -24.03 6.43 8.81
CA ALA A 33 -22.70 6.78 8.37
C ALA A 33 -22.07 7.77 9.36
N ALA A 34 -20.85 7.45 9.76
CA ALA A 34 -19.99 8.26 10.61
C ALA A 34 -18.60 8.09 10.05
N ASP A 35 -18.27 8.96 9.10
CA ASP A 35 -16.95 9.53 8.80
C ASP A 35 -16.94 9.95 7.33
N ILE A 36 -16.43 11.17 7.07
CA ILE A 36 -16.06 11.60 5.72
C ILE A 36 -14.82 10.77 5.40
N GLY A 37 -15.03 9.64 4.71
CA GLY A 37 -13.94 8.80 4.27
C GLY A 37 -12.99 9.56 3.34
N ASN A 38 -11.82 8.97 3.08
CA ASN A 38 -10.80 9.60 2.24
C ASN A 38 -10.98 9.34 0.74
N CYS A 39 -12.06 8.66 0.32
CA CYS A 39 -12.42 8.51 -1.08
C CYS A 39 -13.26 9.68 -1.61
N SER A 40 -13.28 9.84 -2.93
CA SER A 40 -14.19 10.75 -3.65
C SER A 40 -14.81 10.11 -4.88
N ASP A 41 -15.79 10.82 -5.45
CA ASP A 41 -16.41 10.53 -6.74
C ASP A 41 -17.18 9.20 -6.79
N TYR A 42 -17.30 8.64 -8.00
CA TYR A 42 -18.26 7.59 -8.31
C TYR A 42 -17.62 6.41 -9.04
N ALA A 43 -18.09 5.21 -8.71
CA ALA A 43 -17.98 4.03 -9.57
C ALA A 43 -19.25 3.88 -10.42
N TRP A 44 -19.19 3.06 -11.46
CA TRP A 44 -20.32 2.83 -12.37
C TRP A 44 -20.63 1.34 -12.54
N ALA A 45 -21.90 0.97 -12.37
CA ALA A 45 -22.41 -0.34 -12.73
C ALA A 45 -23.47 -0.20 -13.82
N GLU A 46 -23.35 -0.90 -14.94
CA GLU A 46 -24.27 -0.75 -16.09
C GLU A 46 -25.75 -0.92 -15.70
N LYS A 47 -26.04 -1.85 -14.79
CA LYS A 47 -27.41 -2.15 -14.36
C LYS A 47 -27.95 -1.18 -13.30
N PHE A 48 -27.08 -0.57 -12.49
CA PHE A 48 -27.49 0.17 -11.28
C PHE A 48 -27.03 1.63 -11.24
N GLY A 49 -26.26 2.07 -12.22
CA GLY A 49 -25.79 3.43 -12.37
C GLY A 49 -24.63 3.77 -11.43
N TYR A 50 -24.57 5.04 -11.04
CA TYR A 50 -23.51 5.56 -10.18
C TYR A 50 -23.60 5.03 -8.75
N ILE A 51 -22.43 4.73 -8.19
CA ILE A 51 -22.21 4.39 -6.79
C ILE A 51 -21.25 5.43 -6.24
N SER A 52 -21.72 6.25 -5.30
CA SER A 52 -20.98 7.34 -4.67
C SER A 52 -20.11 6.81 -3.55
N PHE A 53 -18.80 7.07 -3.60
CA PHE A 53 -17.84 6.69 -2.56
C PHE A 53 -17.65 7.76 -1.49
N SER A 54 -18.24 8.94 -1.70
CA SER A 54 -18.34 10.00 -0.70
C SER A 54 -19.67 10.74 -0.79
N GLY A 55 -20.07 11.32 0.32
CA GLY A 55 -21.23 12.19 0.44
C GLY A 55 -20.94 13.32 1.43
N ALA A 56 -19.82 14.03 1.24
CA ALA A 56 -19.48 15.16 2.09
C ALA A 56 -20.55 16.26 1.94
N GLY A 57 -21.24 16.60 3.03
CA GLY A 57 -22.38 17.51 3.06
C GLY A 57 -23.75 16.83 2.82
N ALA A 58 -23.80 15.49 2.76
CA ALA A 58 -25.05 14.75 2.75
C ALA A 58 -25.63 14.61 4.18
N THR A 59 -26.86 14.13 4.31
CA THR A 59 -27.46 13.86 5.62
C THR A 59 -28.02 12.44 5.66
N PRO A 60 -27.35 11.46 6.31
CA PRO A 60 -26.07 11.58 7.01
C PRO A 60 -24.87 11.72 6.05
N ASP A 61 -23.78 12.33 6.52
CA ASP A 61 -22.48 12.31 5.83
C ASP A 61 -21.95 10.89 5.79
N TYR A 62 -21.38 10.49 4.65
CA TYR A 62 -20.80 9.17 4.47
C TYR A 62 -19.55 9.22 3.59
N GLY A 63 -18.74 8.18 3.70
CA GLY A 63 -17.67 7.91 2.75
C GLY A 63 -17.00 6.57 3.02
N VAL A 64 -16.21 6.16 2.03
CA VAL A 64 -15.30 5.02 2.12
C VAL A 64 -13.92 5.54 2.50
N THR A 65 -13.28 4.87 3.46
CA THR A 65 -11.89 5.14 3.86
C THR A 65 -11.01 4.01 3.40
N VAL A 66 -9.96 4.32 2.64
CA VAL A 66 -8.86 3.39 2.35
C VAL A 66 -7.77 3.54 3.41
N ALA A 67 -7.41 2.41 4.01
CA ALA A 67 -6.24 2.27 4.87
C ALA A 67 -5.32 1.16 4.33
N SER A 68 -4.14 1.00 4.94
CA SER A 68 -3.16 -0.02 4.54
C SER A 68 -3.61 -1.45 4.82
N ALA A 69 -4.68 -1.66 5.59
CA ALA A 69 -5.22 -3.00 5.91
C ALA A 69 -6.52 -3.31 5.17
N GLY A 70 -7.19 -2.30 4.61
CA GLY A 70 -8.50 -2.47 4.00
C GLY A 70 -9.28 -1.18 3.84
N LEU A 71 -10.50 -1.33 3.35
CA LEU A 71 -11.48 -0.28 3.26
C LEU A 71 -12.45 -0.37 4.43
N THR A 72 -12.94 0.77 4.90
CA THR A 72 -14.03 0.87 5.88
C THR A 72 -15.04 1.91 5.45
N GLY A 73 -16.19 1.95 6.12
CA GLY A 73 -17.25 2.92 5.85
C GLY A 73 -18.22 2.45 4.76
N TYR A 74 -18.88 3.40 4.11
CA TYR A 74 -20.05 3.13 3.28
C TYR A 74 -20.02 3.91 1.96
N ALA A 75 -20.41 3.22 0.88
CA ALA A 75 -20.79 3.85 -0.38
C ALA A 75 -22.32 3.84 -0.52
N TRP A 76 -22.84 4.72 -1.38
CA TRP A 76 -24.27 4.86 -1.61
C TRP A 76 -24.62 4.88 -3.10
N SER A 77 -25.71 4.20 -3.46
CA SER A 77 -26.38 4.41 -4.74
C SER A 77 -27.88 4.47 -4.53
N GLU A 78 -28.56 5.34 -5.27
CA GLU A 78 -30.03 5.43 -5.25
C GLU A 78 -30.69 4.09 -5.60
N LYS A 79 -30.02 3.24 -6.40
CA LYS A 79 -30.57 1.95 -6.83
C LYS A 79 -30.14 0.77 -5.96
N THR A 80 -28.94 0.79 -5.39
CA THR A 80 -28.42 -0.32 -4.56
C THR A 80 -28.71 -0.12 -3.07
N GLY A 81 -28.92 1.13 -2.63
CA GLY A 81 -28.87 1.49 -1.22
C GLY A 81 -27.43 1.52 -0.71
N TRP A 82 -27.27 1.35 0.61
CA TRP A 82 -25.97 1.33 1.26
C TRP A 82 -25.15 0.09 0.88
N ILE A 83 -23.87 0.33 0.65
CA ILE A 83 -22.84 -0.70 0.47
C ILE A 83 -21.85 -0.50 1.61
N ASN A 84 -21.71 -1.52 2.44
CA ASN A 84 -20.81 -1.55 3.57
C ASN A 84 -19.46 -2.17 3.16
N PHE A 85 -18.38 -1.54 3.59
CA PHE A 85 -17.00 -2.01 3.41
C PHE A 85 -16.36 -2.47 4.72
N ASP A 86 -17.02 -2.22 5.85
CA ASP A 86 -16.54 -2.54 7.19
C ASP A 86 -17.28 -3.76 7.75
N ASP A 87 -16.53 -4.77 8.19
CA ASP A 87 -17.03 -5.77 9.12
C ASP A 87 -15.98 -6.00 10.21
N ALA A 88 -16.31 -5.63 11.45
CA ALA A 88 -15.50 -5.90 12.63
C ALA A 88 -15.43 -7.42 12.99
N GLY A 89 -15.74 -8.32 12.04
CA GLY A 89 -15.96 -9.76 12.22
C GLY A 89 -15.46 -10.68 11.11
N ASP A 90 -14.58 -10.19 10.21
CA ASP A 90 -13.82 -10.94 9.18
C ASP A 90 -14.60 -11.55 7.99
N LEU A 91 -15.93 -11.53 7.94
CA LEU A 91 -16.65 -12.31 6.91
C LEU A 91 -16.77 -11.60 5.55
N TYR A 92 -16.73 -10.26 5.52
CA TYR A 92 -16.90 -9.46 4.30
C TYR A 92 -16.20 -8.11 4.41
N ALA A 93 -14.91 -8.14 4.71
CA ALA A 93 -14.06 -6.96 4.63
C ALA A 93 -13.40 -6.85 3.24
N VAL A 94 -13.30 -5.64 2.71
CA VAL A 94 -12.41 -5.37 1.59
C VAL A 94 -11.02 -5.07 2.14
N THR A 95 -10.06 -5.95 1.87
CA THR A 95 -8.68 -5.82 2.33
C THR A 95 -7.82 -5.08 1.31
N ASN A 96 -6.76 -4.44 1.81
CA ASN A 96 -5.72 -3.78 1.03
C ASN A 96 -4.38 -4.35 1.49
N ASP A 97 -3.53 -4.77 0.55
CA ASP A 97 -2.22 -5.34 0.86
C ASP A 97 -1.15 -4.27 1.18
N GLY A 98 -1.51 -2.99 1.13
CA GLY A 98 -0.61 -1.85 1.34
C GLY A 98 0.07 -1.36 0.06
N ALA A 99 0.06 -2.17 -1.01
CA ALA A 99 0.52 -1.81 -2.34
C ALA A 99 -0.63 -1.33 -3.25
N GLY A 100 -1.85 -1.28 -2.73
CA GLY A 100 -3.04 -0.81 -3.45
C GLY A 100 -3.78 -1.93 -4.16
N ASN A 101 -3.45 -3.20 -3.92
CA ASN A 101 -4.21 -4.33 -4.45
C ASN A 101 -5.37 -4.63 -3.49
N LEU A 102 -6.61 -4.41 -3.93
CA LEU A 102 -7.78 -4.71 -3.13
C LEU A 102 -8.26 -6.14 -3.36
N SER A 103 -8.86 -6.72 -2.32
CA SER A 103 -9.44 -8.06 -2.32
C SER A 103 -10.55 -8.19 -1.28
N GLY A 104 -11.25 -9.31 -1.26
CA GLY A 104 -12.34 -9.56 -0.33
C GLY A 104 -13.67 -9.01 -0.84
N TYR A 105 -14.58 -8.72 0.08
CA TYR A 105 -15.98 -8.46 -0.27
C TYR A 105 -16.50 -7.22 0.41
N GLY A 106 -17.24 -6.38 -0.32
CA GLY A 106 -18.20 -5.45 0.25
C GLY A 106 -19.58 -6.12 0.35
N TRP A 107 -20.47 -5.58 1.16
CA TRP A 107 -21.80 -6.15 1.35
C TRP A 107 -22.92 -5.10 1.30
N SER A 108 -24.06 -5.49 0.75
CA SER A 108 -25.27 -4.69 0.78
C SER A 108 -26.51 -5.56 0.92
N GLU A 109 -27.47 -5.13 1.73
CA GLU A 109 -28.75 -5.83 1.96
C GLU A 109 -29.50 -6.15 0.67
N LYS A 110 -29.43 -5.26 -0.32
CA LYS A 110 -30.22 -5.37 -1.56
C LYS A 110 -29.54 -6.26 -2.60
N ILE A 111 -28.23 -6.12 -2.73
CA ILE A 111 -27.46 -6.69 -3.84
C ILE A 111 -26.54 -7.85 -3.42
N GLY A 112 -26.38 -8.10 -2.12
CA GLY A 112 -25.52 -9.16 -1.58
C GLY A 112 -24.04 -8.78 -1.61
N TYR A 113 -23.18 -9.80 -1.79
CA TYR A 113 -21.73 -9.61 -1.82
C TYR A 113 -21.27 -8.95 -3.12
N ILE A 114 -20.22 -8.16 -2.98
CA ILE A 114 -19.50 -7.47 -4.04
C ILE A 114 -18.03 -7.84 -3.90
N SER A 115 -17.52 -8.66 -4.82
CA SER A 115 -16.12 -9.11 -4.86
C SER A 115 -15.20 -8.00 -5.35
N PHE A 116 -14.09 -7.76 -4.64
CA PHE A 116 -13.01 -6.84 -5.01
C PHE A 116 -11.78 -7.57 -5.59
N ASP A 117 -11.74 -8.88 -5.41
CA ASP A 117 -10.92 -9.81 -6.16
C ASP A 117 -11.77 -10.98 -6.67
N ASP A 118 -11.52 -11.42 -7.90
CA ASP A 118 -11.94 -12.75 -8.33
C ASP A 118 -10.74 -13.44 -8.99
N THR A 119 -10.07 -14.28 -8.22
CA THR A 119 -8.92 -15.09 -8.70
C THR A 119 -9.31 -16.09 -9.79
N SER A 120 -10.61 -16.31 -10.05
CA SER A 120 -11.12 -17.20 -11.08
C SER A 120 -11.42 -16.50 -12.42
N ALA A 121 -11.24 -15.18 -12.51
CA ALA A 121 -11.64 -14.42 -13.68
C ALA A 121 -10.50 -13.49 -14.19
N ASN A 122 -9.91 -13.88 -15.32
CA ASN A 122 -9.00 -13.14 -16.21
C ASN A 122 -8.63 -11.70 -15.79
N ASN A 123 -7.38 -11.40 -15.36
CA ASN A 123 -6.63 -10.13 -15.17
C ASN A 123 -7.31 -8.71 -15.04
N PHE A 124 -8.62 -8.57 -15.16
CA PHE A 124 -9.42 -7.34 -15.10
C PHE A 124 -10.30 -7.29 -13.84
N TYR A 125 -10.40 -8.39 -13.09
CA TYR A 125 -11.29 -8.56 -11.92
C TYR A 125 -10.58 -8.27 -10.59
N GLN A 126 -9.75 -7.24 -10.58
CA GLN A 126 -9.14 -6.74 -9.37
C GLN A 126 -9.29 -5.23 -9.35
N VAL A 127 -9.68 -4.70 -8.19
CA VAL A 127 -9.65 -3.26 -7.96
C VAL A 127 -8.27 -2.87 -7.45
N LEU A 128 -7.65 -1.92 -8.13
CA LEU A 128 -6.31 -1.43 -7.84
C LEU A 128 -6.36 0.06 -7.48
N ILE A 129 -5.46 0.50 -6.60
CA ILE A 129 -5.21 1.92 -6.31
C ILE A 129 -3.78 2.25 -6.73
N ASP A 130 -3.63 3.21 -7.63
CA ASP A 130 -2.32 3.62 -8.13
C ASP A 130 -1.58 4.59 -7.17
N GLY A 131 -0.33 4.93 -7.49
CA GLY A 131 0.51 5.85 -6.72
C GLY A 131 0.01 7.31 -6.69
N SER A 132 -1.07 7.63 -7.40
CA SER A 132 -1.77 8.93 -7.36
C SER A 132 -3.11 8.85 -6.64
N GLY A 133 -3.48 7.68 -6.10
CA GLY A 133 -4.74 7.45 -5.40
C GLY A 133 -5.93 7.17 -6.32
N ASN A 134 -5.71 6.91 -7.61
CA ASN A 134 -6.81 6.59 -8.52
C ASN A 134 -7.15 5.10 -8.43
N PHE A 135 -8.44 4.80 -8.34
CA PHE A 135 -8.90 3.43 -8.46
C PHE A 135 -8.93 3.00 -9.92
N SER A 136 -8.79 1.70 -10.18
CA SER A 136 -8.99 1.11 -11.50
C SER A 136 -9.47 -0.33 -11.41
N GLY A 137 -9.93 -0.87 -12.54
CA GLY A 137 -10.41 -2.25 -12.64
C GLY A 137 -11.89 -2.39 -12.25
N TYR A 138 -12.30 -3.63 -11.99
CA TYR A 138 -13.71 -3.97 -11.79
C TYR A 138 -13.93 -4.76 -10.51
N ALA A 139 -14.93 -4.34 -9.72
CA ALA A 139 -15.57 -5.21 -8.74
C ALA A 139 -16.74 -5.94 -9.38
N TRP A 140 -17.19 -7.02 -8.75
CA TRP A 140 -18.25 -7.87 -9.32
C TRP A 140 -19.30 -8.27 -8.28
N SER A 141 -20.56 -8.30 -8.69
CA SER A 141 -21.64 -8.90 -7.90
C SER A 141 -22.58 -9.66 -8.82
N GLU A 142 -23.11 -10.80 -8.37
CA GLU A 142 -24.09 -11.60 -9.10
C GLU A 142 -25.30 -10.78 -9.58
N LYS A 143 -25.73 -9.81 -8.76
CA LYS A 143 -26.91 -8.98 -9.06
C LYS A 143 -26.57 -7.70 -9.84
N LEU A 144 -25.41 -7.10 -9.60
CA LEU A 144 -25.00 -5.86 -10.29
C LEU A 144 -24.31 -6.12 -11.64
N GLY A 145 -23.67 -7.28 -11.80
CA GLY A 145 -22.63 -7.47 -12.80
C GLY A 145 -21.35 -6.73 -12.42
N TYR A 146 -20.63 -6.24 -13.42
CA TYR A 146 -19.41 -5.46 -13.22
C TYR A 146 -19.70 -4.07 -12.70
N ILE A 147 -18.84 -3.65 -11.77
CA ILE A 147 -18.78 -2.30 -11.23
C ILE A 147 -17.41 -1.76 -11.64
N ASN A 148 -17.40 -0.83 -12.59
CA ASN A 148 -16.21 -0.19 -13.07
C ASN A 148 -15.79 0.93 -12.11
N MET A 149 -14.54 0.87 -11.64
CA MET A 149 -14.00 1.86 -10.69
C MET A 149 -13.46 3.11 -11.36
N ASN A 150 -13.18 3.08 -12.67
CA ASN A 150 -12.72 4.24 -13.42
C ASN A 150 -13.19 4.27 -14.88
N ASP A 151 -13.53 5.46 -15.36
CA ASP A 151 -13.70 5.71 -16.78
C ASP A 151 -12.39 6.25 -17.38
N VAL A 152 -11.93 5.61 -18.45
CA VAL A 152 -10.76 6.06 -19.23
C VAL A 152 -11.05 7.42 -19.91
N GLY A 153 -12.35 7.78 -20.06
CA GLY A 153 -12.83 9.09 -20.55
C GLY A 153 -13.14 10.14 -19.46
N ALA A 154 -12.93 9.82 -18.17
CA ALA A 154 -13.13 10.67 -16.99
C ALA A 154 -14.57 11.16 -16.70
N LEU A 155 -15.61 10.43 -17.11
CA LEU A 155 -16.99 10.71 -16.65
C LEU A 155 -17.21 10.37 -15.17
N TYR A 156 -16.44 9.39 -14.67
CA TYR A 156 -16.43 8.94 -13.28
C TYR A 156 -15.08 8.28 -12.97
N GLY A 157 -14.74 8.17 -11.69
CA GLY A 157 -13.55 7.48 -11.25
C GLY A 157 -13.34 7.70 -9.77
N VAL A 158 -13.31 6.61 -9.00
CA VAL A 158 -13.08 6.71 -7.56
C VAL A 158 -11.62 7.12 -7.33
N THR A 159 -11.40 8.10 -6.46
CA THR A 159 -10.05 8.46 -6.00
C THR A 159 -9.97 8.42 -4.49
N THR A 160 -8.76 8.36 -3.93
CA THR A 160 -8.51 8.47 -2.49
C THR A 160 -7.28 9.33 -2.22
N THR A 161 -7.22 9.95 -1.05
CA THR A 161 -5.99 10.58 -0.57
C THR A 161 -5.00 9.58 0.04
N TRP A 162 -5.38 8.31 0.19
CA TRP A 162 -4.45 7.24 0.58
C TRP A 162 -3.59 6.85 -0.63
N LEU A 163 -2.28 6.71 -0.40
CA LEU A 163 -1.34 6.30 -1.44
C LEU A 163 -0.69 4.97 -1.06
N PRO A 164 -0.51 4.05 -2.01
CA PRO A 164 0.22 2.81 -1.76
C PRO A 164 1.66 3.10 -1.36
N ILE A 165 2.15 2.32 -0.41
CA ILE A 165 3.56 2.35 -0.04
C ILE A 165 4.33 1.39 -0.94
N THR A 166 5.53 1.78 -1.38
CA THR A 166 6.39 0.99 -2.26
C THR A 166 7.79 0.89 -1.69
N ALA A 167 8.64 0.02 -2.24
CA ALA A 167 10.06 0.05 -1.92
C ALA A 167 10.68 1.41 -2.29
N PRO A 168 11.81 1.82 -1.65
CA PRO A 168 12.45 3.10 -1.94
C PRO A 168 12.98 3.17 -3.37
N THR A 169 13.15 4.37 -3.91
CA THR A 169 13.87 4.60 -5.18
C THR A 169 15.19 5.31 -4.89
N VAL A 170 16.30 4.72 -5.33
CA VAL A 170 17.64 5.25 -5.10
C VAL A 170 18.45 5.34 -6.38
N THR A 171 19.38 6.29 -6.43
CA THR A 171 20.37 6.41 -7.50
C THR A 171 21.78 6.27 -6.94
N THR A 172 22.65 5.62 -7.71
CA THR A 172 24.08 5.48 -7.39
C THR A 172 24.86 6.52 -8.18
N GLN A 173 25.79 7.21 -7.52
CA GLN A 173 26.72 8.13 -8.17
C GLN A 173 28.15 7.57 -8.20
N GLU A 174 29.01 8.20 -8.99
CA GLU A 174 30.43 7.83 -9.12
C GLU A 174 31.15 7.91 -7.76
N PRO A 175 31.82 6.83 -7.32
CA PRO A 175 32.61 6.87 -6.09
C PRO A 175 33.79 7.86 -6.15
N THR A 176 34.11 8.51 -5.04
CA THR A 176 35.24 9.45 -4.90
C THR A 176 36.31 8.90 -3.96
N ASP A 177 37.42 9.64 -3.78
CA ASP A 177 38.49 9.32 -2.81
C ASP A 177 39.02 7.88 -2.96
N LYS A 178 39.17 7.45 -4.22
CA LYS A 178 39.67 6.12 -4.60
C LYS A 178 41.12 5.99 -4.15
N ALA A 179 41.34 5.23 -3.08
CA ALA A 179 42.66 4.88 -2.58
C ALA A 179 43.01 3.43 -2.95
N THR A 180 44.11 2.93 -2.40
CA THR A 180 44.59 1.57 -2.69
C THR A 180 43.70 0.49 -2.08
N THR A 181 43.03 0.78 -0.97
CA THR A 181 42.17 -0.19 -0.25
C THR A 181 40.84 0.39 0.21
N THR A 182 40.53 1.63 -0.16
CA THR A 182 39.31 2.34 0.26
C THR A 182 38.71 3.16 -0.87
N VAL A 183 37.41 3.45 -0.77
CA VAL A 183 36.70 4.42 -1.61
C VAL A 183 35.55 5.04 -0.83
N THR A 184 35.10 6.24 -1.20
CA THR A 184 33.84 6.83 -0.72
C THR A 184 32.75 6.59 -1.76
N ALA A 185 31.75 5.77 -1.44
CA ALA A 185 30.60 5.53 -2.31
C ALA A 185 29.50 6.57 -2.06
N HIS A 186 28.77 6.94 -3.12
CA HIS A 186 27.74 7.98 -3.09
C HIS A 186 26.40 7.46 -3.61
N GLY A 187 25.34 7.74 -2.87
CA GLY A 187 23.97 7.37 -3.20
C GLY A 187 23.00 8.53 -2.92
N ASN A 188 21.81 8.47 -3.52
CA ASN A 188 20.73 9.40 -3.21
C ASN A 188 19.39 8.67 -3.16
N ILE A 189 18.66 8.82 -2.05
CA ILE A 189 17.27 8.37 -1.95
C ILE A 189 16.40 9.43 -2.61
N THR A 190 15.83 9.11 -3.76
CA THR A 190 14.96 10.01 -4.54
C THR A 190 13.51 9.94 -4.11
N ASN A 191 13.07 8.79 -3.60
CA ASN A 191 11.74 8.58 -3.04
C ASN A 191 11.83 7.50 -1.94
N THR A 192 11.21 7.72 -0.79
CA THR A 192 11.13 6.73 0.29
C THR A 192 10.07 5.66 0.04
N GLY A 193 9.20 5.85 -0.95
CA GLY A 193 8.06 4.98 -1.23
C GLY A 193 6.96 5.10 -0.18
N GLY A 194 6.86 6.25 0.50
CA GLY A 194 5.80 6.52 1.48
C GLY A 194 5.99 5.87 2.86
N ALA A 195 6.99 5.01 3.04
CA ALA A 195 7.36 4.42 4.33
C ALA A 195 8.76 4.87 4.78
N THR A 196 9.00 4.92 6.09
CA THR A 196 10.31 5.25 6.65
C THR A 196 11.38 4.27 6.17
N VAL A 197 12.50 4.79 5.68
CA VAL A 197 13.67 3.97 5.32
C VAL A 197 14.45 3.64 6.57
N THR A 198 14.66 2.35 6.83
CA THR A 198 15.34 1.82 8.02
C THR A 198 16.81 1.51 7.81
N THR A 199 17.21 1.26 6.55
CA THR A 199 18.59 0.93 6.18
C THR A 199 18.92 1.58 4.85
N ARG A 200 20.14 2.10 4.70
CA ARG A 200 20.68 2.52 3.41
C ARG A 200 22.15 2.16 3.31
N GLY A 201 22.64 1.92 2.10
CA GLY A 201 24.02 1.52 1.92
C GLY A 201 24.38 1.19 0.48
N PHE A 202 25.41 0.38 0.34
CA PHE A 202 26.02 -0.01 -0.92
C PHE A 202 26.26 -1.51 -0.95
N LYS A 203 25.79 -2.16 -2.02
CA LYS A 203 26.18 -3.52 -2.39
C LYS A 203 27.29 -3.45 -3.43
N TYR A 204 28.29 -4.30 -3.33
CA TYR A 204 29.42 -4.29 -4.26
C TYR A 204 30.04 -5.66 -4.51
N GLY A 205 30.75 -5.79 -5.63
CA GLY A 205 31.36 -7.03 -6.10
C GLY A 205 32.46 -6.79 -7.14
N LEU A 206 33.19 -7.84 -7.51
CA LEU A 206 34.16 -7.80 -8.63
C LEU A 206 33.48 -7.84 -10.00
N THR A 207 32.23 -8.26 -10.01
CA THR A 207 31.27 -8.17 -11.12
C THR A 207 30.03 -7.44 -10.61
N GLN A 208 29.00 -7.29 -11.45
CA GLN A 208 27.69 -6.71 -11.04
C GLN A 208 26.91 -7.68 -10.13
N THR A 209 27.46 -7.96 -8.95
CA THR A 209 26.91 -8.85 -7.94
C THR A 209 26.94 -8.18 -6.57
N ASP A 210 25.95 -8.51 -5.74
CA ASP A 210 25.86 -8.04 -4.35
C ASP A 210 26.68 -8.93 -3.41
N THR A 211 27.98 -9.05 -3.68
CA THR A 211 28.88 -9.96 -2.93
C THR A 211 29.16 -9.46 -1.52
N TRP A 212 29.40 -8.15 -1.40
CA TRP A 212 29.73 -7.47 -0.15
C TRP A 212 28.80 -6.27 0.07
N ASP A 213 28.86 -5.75 1.28
CA ASP A 213 27.89 -4.78 1.78
C ASP A 213 28.55 -3.77 2.72
N ALA A 214 28.18 -2.50 2.57
CA ALA A 214 28.52 -1.42 3.49
C ALA A 214 27.27 -0.57 3.70
N HIS A 215 26.76 -0.50 4.93
CA HIS A 215 25.49 0.16 5.22
C HIS A 215 25.47 0.84 6.57
N GLU A 216 24.41 1.61 6.77
CA GLU A 216 24.00 2.16 8.06
C GLU A 216 22.50 1.94 8.26
N ASP A 217 22.12 1.69 9.51
CA ASP A 217 20.74 1.59 9.96
C ASP A 217 20.33 2.89 10.67
N GLY A 218 19.04 3.22 10.59
CA GLY A 218 18.52 4.46 11.17
C GLY A 218 17.12 4.77 10.68
N SER A 219 16.78 6.06 10.70
CA SER A 219 15.54 6.58 10.11
C SER A 219 15.94 7.62 9.08
N PHE A 220 15.73 7.29 7.81
CA PHE A 220 16.20 8.10 6.70
C PHE A 220 15.03 8.62 5.85
N ASN A 221 15.21 9.82 5.33
CA ASN A 221 14.33 10.45 4.35
C ASN A 221 15.02 10.50 2.98
N THR A 222 14.39 11.15 2.00
CA THR A 222 15.02 11.49 0.74
C THR A 222 16.28 12.33 0.96
N GLY A 223 17.29 12.14 0.12
CA GLY A 223 18.53 12.90 0.16
C GLY A 223 19.77 12.06 -0.12
N ALA A 224 20.88 12.78 -0.32
CA ALA A 224 22.17 12.19 -0.59
C ALA A 224 22.76 11.54 0.67
N PHE A 225 23.53 10.48 0.46
CA PHE A 225 24.28 9.78 1.48
C PHE A 225 25.59 9.23 0.91
N SER A 226 26.57 9.04 1.78
CA SER A 226 27.87 8.51 1.41
C SER A 226 28.44 7.65 2.53
N LEU A 227 29.07 6.53 2.17
CA LEU A 227 29.74 5.65 3.11
C LEU A 227 31.13 5.26 2.60
N PRO A 228 32.13 5.14 3.49
CA PRO A 228 33.41 4.56 3.11
C PRO A 228 33.26 3.04 2.91
N ILE A 229 33.85 2.53 1.84
CA ILE A 229 34.09 1.10 1.64
C ILE A 229 35.57 0.86 1.87
N THR A 230 35.91 -0.13 2.71
CA THR A 230 37.29 -0.43 3.12
C THR A 230 37.64 -1.90 2.87
N GLY A 231 38.91 -2.26 3.01
CA GLY A 231 39.37 -3.65 2.82
C GLY A 231 39.40 -4.10 1.36
N LEU A 232 39.50 -3.17 0.42
CA LEU A 232 39.57 -3.47 -1.01
C LEU A 232 40.99 -3.89 -1.43
N THR A 233 41.09 -4.65 -2.50
CA THR A 233 42.39 -5.01 -3.11
C THR A 233 42.86 -3.88 -4.01
N LYS A 234 44.16 -3.55 -3.97
CA LYS A 234 44.77 -2.51 -4.83
C LYS A 234 44.69 -2.84 -6.31
N GLY A 235 44.56 -1.82 -7.16
CA GLY A 235 44.51 -1.97 -8.63
C GLY A 235 43.37 -2.85 -9.14
N THR A 236 42.29 -3.00 -8.36
CA THR A 236 41.20 -3.94 -8.63
C THR A 236 39.94 -3.18 -8.98
N THR A 237 39.25 -3.64 -10.03
CA THR A 237 37.96 -3.09 -10.45
C THR A 237 36.81 -3.73 -9.67
N TYR A 238 35.90 -2.89 -9.21
CA TYR A 238 34.68 -3.26 -8.50
C TYR A 238 33.47 -2.61 -9.16
N TYR A 239 32.30 -3.20 -8.94
CA TYR A 239 31.00 -2.64 -9.27
C TYR A 239 30.24 -2.42 -7.97
N VAL A 240 29.62 -1.24 -7.84
CA VAL A 240 28.88 -0.84 -6.64
C VAL A 240 27.52 -0.28 -7.04
N ARG A 241 26.49 -0.58 -6.23
CA ARG A 241 25.17 0.04 -6.34
C ARG A 241 24.66 0.43 -4.96
N SER A 242 24.00 1.58 -4.88
CA SER A 242 23.28 2.03 -3.70
C SER A 242 22.02 1.18 -3.47
N TYR A 243 21.62 1.01 -2.21
CA TYR A 243 20.33 0.44 -1.86
C TYR A 243 19.71 1.13 -0.64
N ALA A 244 18.40 1.01 -0.48
CA ALA A 244 17.67 1.44 0.71
C ALA A 244 16.51 0.49 1.01
N ILE A 245 16.19 0.30 2.29
CA ILE A 245 15.15 -0.64 2.77
C ILE A 245 14.08 0.13 3.54
N ASN A 246 12.82 -0.17 3.26
CA ASN A 246 11.67 0.20 4.10
C ASN A 246 10.78 -1.03 4.36
N SER A 247 9.60 -0.84 4.96
CA SER A 247 8.66 -1.93 5.26
C SER A 247 8.12 -2.68 4.03
N GLN A 248 8.24 -2.10 2.83
CA GLN A 248 7.78 -2.69 1.57
C GLN A 248 8.90 -3.39 0.78
N GLY A 249 10.14 -3.28 1.23
CA GLY A 249 11.26 -4.01 0.66
C GLY A 249 12.47 -3.14 0.35
N THR A 250 13.27 -3.59 -0.62
CA THR A 250 14.56 -2.98 -0.96
C THR A 250 14.54 -2.33 -2.34
N GLY A 251 14.90 -1.06 -2.38
CA GLY A 251 15.19 -0.31 -3.59
C GLY A 251 16.65 -0.39 -3.95
N TYR A 252 16.97 -0.61 -5.24
CA TYR A 252 18.35 -0.66 -5.74
C TYR A 252 18.60 0.38 -6.82
N GLY A 253 19.79 0.97 -6.80
CA GLY A 253 20.32 1.80 -7.87
C GLY A 253 20.97 0.97 -8.97
N ALA A 254 21.43 1.66 -10.02
CA ALA A 254 22.24 1.06 -11.07
C ALA A 254 23.67 0.77 -10.57
N TYR A 255 24.30 -0.27 -11.11
CA TYR A 255 25.72 -0.50 -10.87
C TYR A 255 26.57 0.59 -11.53
N VAL A 256 27.57 1.06 -10.79
CA VAL A 256 28.65 1.93 -11.25
C VAL A 256 29.97 1.21 -11.01
N GLN A 257 30.91 1.35 -11.94
CA GLN A 257 32.24 0.74 -11.86
C GLN A 257 33.25 1.73 -11.25
N PHE A 258 34.16 1.24 -10.41
CA PHE A 258 35.36 1.97 -10.03
C PHE A 258 36.57 1.03 -9.92
N THR A 259 37.77 1.60 -9.96
CA THR A 259 39.03 0.86 -9.78
C THR A 259 39.82 1.50 -8.66
N THR A 260 40.27 0.69 -7.70
CA THR A 260 41.18 1.14 -6.63
C THR A 260 42.54 1.50 -7.23
N THR A 261 43.23 2.45 -6.61
CA THR A 261 44.56 2.83 -7.10
C THR A 261 45.58 1.74 -6.77
N ILE A 262 46.71 1.77 -7.47
CA ILE A 262 47.91 1.05 -7.07
C ILE A 262 48.82 2.00 -6.31
N GLN A 263 49.59 1.49 -5.35
CA GLN A 263 50.69 2.24 -4.79
C GLN A 263 51.81 2.28 -5.82
N SER A 264 52.10 3.47 -6.37
CA SER A 264 53.34 3.68 -7.12
C SER A 264 54.45 3.92 -6.11
N ASP A 265 55.34 2.94 -5.96
CA ASP A 265 56.60 3.19 -5.26
C ASP A 265 57.48 4.03 -6.21
N GLU A 266 57.68 5.30 -5.87
CA GLU A 266 58.55 6.18 -6.63
C GLU A 266 60.01 5.77 -6.36
N ILE A 267 60.68 5.25 -7.40
CA ILE A 267 62.12 5.00 -7.34
C ILE A 267 62.83 6.32 -7.61
N ILE A 268 63.32 6.96 -6.54
CA ILE A 268 64.13 8.18 -6.65
C ILE A 268 65.58 7.78 -6.95
N PHE A 269 66.02 8.02 -8.18
CA PHE A 269 67.44 7.96 -8.53
C PHE A 269 68.14 9.21 -7.99
N ARG A 270 69.00 9.04 -6.99
CA ARG A 270 69.92 10.09 -6.54
C ARG A 270 71.17 10.04 -7.42
N ARG A 271 71.66 11.20 -7.89
CA ARG A 271 73.02 11.30 -8.43
C ARG A 271 73.95 10.68 -7.37
N ASP A 272 74.72 9.68 -7.76
CA ASP A 272 75.71 8.95 -6.95
C ASP A 272 75.26 7.64 -6.25
N VAL A 273 74.11 7.06 -6.62
CA VAL A 273 73.75 5.69 -6.21
C VAL A 273 74.00 4.70 -7.34
N ILE A 274 74.98 3.81 -7.17
CA ILE A 274 75.15 2.62 -8.01
C ILE A 274 74.16 1.57 -7.51
N LEU A 275 73.20 1.18 -8.35
CA LEU A 275 72.29 0.08 -8.03
C LEU A 275 73.03 -1.25 -8.19
N ASP A 276 73.11 -2.03 -7.12
CA ASP A 276 73.78 -3.34 -7.10
C ASP A 276 72.95 -4.46 -7.78
N LYS A 277 71.79 -4.12 -8.36
CA LYS A 277 70.91 -5.05 -9.07
C LYS A 277 70.24 -4.38 -10.25
N ASP A 278 70.07 -5.14 -11.32
CA ASP A 278 69.37 -4.70 -12.52
C ASP A 278 67.91 -4.33 -12.20
N VAL A 279 67.62 -3.02 -12.27
CA VAL A 279 66.24 -2.51 -12.24
C VAL A 279 65.71 -2.60 -13.67
N ILE A 280 64.87 -3.59 -13.94
CA ILE A 280 64.13 -3.67 -15.20
C ILE A 280 62.91 -2.75 -15.09
N LEU A 281 62.98 -1.60 -15.75
CA LEU A 281 61.81 -0.77 -16.01
C LEU A 281 60.98 -1.47 -17.10
N ARG A 282 59.75 -1.86 -16.78
CA ARG A 282 58.77 -2.38 -17.74
C ARG A 282 57.79 -1.29 -18.13
#